data_AF-A0A4Y1Z8U4-F1
#
_entry.id   AF-A0A4Y1Z8U4-F1
#
_cell.length_a   1.000
_cell.length_b   1.000
_cell.length_c   1.000
_cell.angle_alpha   90.00
_cell.angle_beta   90.00
_cell.angle_gamma   90.00
#
_symmetry.space_group_name_H-M   'P 1'
#
loop_
_entity.id
_entity.type
_entity.pdbx_description
1 polymer ?
#
loop_
_entity_poly.entity_id
_entity_poly.type
_entity_poly.pdbx_seq_one_letter_code
_entity_poly.pdbx_strand_id
1 'polypeptide(L)'
;MYQTFKLLTYIDKNEAFSELSVASLKYIKYCAVIIGAFYIAFLPLIYLMAEADDAPGMIIIGMTIIFGCMVIAVFAAVLQKLLQNAIAIKSENDLTI
;
A
#
# COMPACT_ATOMS: atom_id res chain seq x y z
N MET A 1 -0.04 -2.29 9.66
CA MET A 1 0.72 -3.38 10.35
C MET A 1 -0.06 -4.68 10.44
N TYR A 2 -1.31 -4.71 10.95
CA TYR A 2 -2.10 -5.96 11.05
C TYR A 2 -2.24 -6.74 9.72
N GLN A 3 -2.54 -6.06 8.62
CA GLN A 3 -2.75 -6.71 7.32
C GLN A 3 -1.47 -7.27 6.71
N THR A 4 -0.33 -6.63 6.98
CA THR A 4 1.00 -7.14 6.59
C THR A 4 1.32 -8.43 7.34
N PHE A 5 1.03 -8.48 8.64
CA PHE A 5 1.21 -9.69 9.44
C PHE A 5 0.32 -10.83 8.94
N LYS A 6 -0.97 -10.56 8.66
CA LYS A 6 -1.86 -11.55 8.04
C LYS A 6 -1.32 -12.07 6.71
N LEU A 7 -0.85 -11.19 5.83
CA LEU A 7 -0.26 -11.58 4.55
C LEU A 7 0.95 -12.51 4.76
N LEU A 8 1.84 -12.18 5.71
CA LEU A 8 2.97 -13.05 6.07
C LEU A 8 2.50 -14.41 6.59
N THR A 9 1.47 -14.46 7.45
CA THR A 9 0.90 -15.73 7.91
C THR A 9 0.34 -16.56 6.74
N TYR A 10 -0.33 -15.93 5.77
CA TYR A 10 -0.82 -16.67 4.59
C TYR A 10 0.32 -17.20 3.74
N ILE A 11 1.42 -16.45 3.59
CA ILE A 11 2.63 -16.92 2.89
C ILE A 11 3.23 -18.12 3.63
N ASP A 12 3.40 -18.03 4.95
CA ASP A 12 3.96 -19.08 5.80
C ASP A 12 3.13 -20.38 5.75
N LYS A 13 1.81 -20.25 5.61
CA LYS A 13 0.88 -21.39 5.46
C LYS A 13 0.76 -21.94 4.04
N ASN A 14 1.57 -21.47 3.09
CA ASN A 14 1.45 -21.79 1.66
C ASN A 14 0.10 -21.37 1.01
N GLU A 15 -0.62 -20.43 1.63
CA GLU A 15 -1.88 -19.84 1.15
C GLU A 15 -1.65 -18.46 0.49
N ALA A 16 -0.43 -18.21 0.01
CA ALA A 16 -0.08 -16.96 -0.67
C ALA A 16 -0.99 -16.69 -1.88
N PHE A 17 -1.33 -17.72 -2.67
CA PHE A 17 -2.24 -17.63 -3.81
C PHE A 17 -3.68 -17.87 -3.38
N SER A 18 -4.20 -17.00 -2.52
CA SER A 18 -5.59 -17.04 -2.06
C SER A 18 -6.25 -15.67 -2.14
N GLU A 19 -7.58 -15.66 -2.23
CA GLU A 19 -8.39 -14.44 -2.14
C GLU A 19 -8.14 -13.67 -0.83
N LEU A 20 -7.78 -14.39 0.25
CA LEU A 20 -7.43 -13.79 1.53
C LEU A 20 -6.14 -12.96 1.46
N SER A 21 -5.12 -13.47 0.77
CA SER A 21 -3.87 -12.74 0.52
C SER A 21 -4.09 -11.51 -0.36
N VAL A 22 -4.94 -11.64 -1.40
CA VAL A 22 -5.37 -10.51 -2.24
C VAL A 22 -6.11 -9.44 -1.42
N ALA A 23 -7.00 -9.86 -0.53
CA ALA A 23 -7.72 -8.95 0.36
C ALA A 23 -6.76 -8.21 1.30
N SER A 24 -5.77 -8.89 1.89
CA SER A 24 -4.75 -8.25 2.72
C SER A 24 -3.92 -7.22 1.95
N LEU A 25 -3.51 -7.52 0.71
CA LEU A 25 -2.83 -6.55 -0.18
C LEU A 25 -3.73 -5.34 -0.50
N LYS A 26 -5.02 -5.56 -0.75
CA LYS A 26 -6.00 -4.48 -0.99
C LYS A 26 -6.07 -3.54 0.21
N TYR A 27 -6.10 -4.06 1.44
CA TYR A 27 -6.09 -3.22 2.63
C TYR A 27 -4.75 -2.49 2.84
N ILE A 28 -3.61 -3.13 2.58
CA ILE A 28 -2.29 -2.46 2.65
C ILE A 28 -2.25 -1.25 1.71
N LYS A 29 -2.72 -1.43 0.47
CA LYS A 29 -2.83 -0.35 -0.51
C LYS A 29 -3.73 0.79 -0.01
N TYR A 30 -4.92 0.47 0.52
CA TYR A 30 -5.81 1.51 1.07
C TYR A 30 -5.19 2.26 2.24
N CYS A 31 -4.52 1.58 3.16
CA CYS A 31 -3.81 2.24 4.26
C CYS A 31 -2.76 3.23 3.72
N ALA A 32 -1.96 2.82 2.73
CA ALA A 32 -0.95 3.71 2.12
C ALA A 32 -1.59 4.93 1.45
N VAL A 33 -2.69 4.74 0.72
CA VAL A 33 -3.43 5.84 0.08
C VAL A 33 -4.03 6.79 1.11
N ILE A 34 -4.63 6.27 2.19
CA ILE A 34 -5.24 7.09 3.25
C ILE A 34 -4.17 7.92 3.94
N ILE A 35 -3.04 7.33 4.34
CA ILE A 35 -1.94 8.05 4.98
C ILE A 35 -1.40 9.14 4.04
N GLY A 36 -1.18 8.81 2.77
CA GLY A 36 -0.75 9.78 1.76
C GLY A 36 -1.75 10.94 1.60
N ALA A 37 -3.05 10.64 1.53
CA ALA A 37 -4.11 11.64 1.40
C ALA A 37 -4.19 12.55 2.64
N PHE A 38 -4.02 12.00 3.84
CA PHE A 38 -3.91 12.79 5.06
C PHE A 38 -2.74 13.77 4.99
N TYR A 39 -1.54 13.31 4.59
CA TYR A 39 -0.38 14.19 4.46
C TYR A 39 -0.58 15.29 3.40
N ILE A 40 -1.24 14.97 2.29
CA ILE A 40 -1.62 15.98 1.28
C ILE A 40 -2.60 17.01 1.87
N ALA A 41 -3.57 16.57 2.67
CA ALA A 41 -4.52 17.48 3.33
C ALA A 41 -3.85 18.37 4.39
N PHE A 42 -2.80 17.89 5.06
CA PHE A 42 -2.02 18.66 6.03
C PHE A 42 -0.95 19.57 5.39
N LEU A 43 -0.62 19.35 4.12
CA LEU A 43 0.38 20.13 3.38
C LEU A 43 0.18 21.66 3.45
N PRO A 44 -1.04 22.24 3.29
CA PRO A 44 -1.25 23.69 3.47
C PRO A 44 -0.95 24.17 4.89
N LEU A 45 -1.25 23.38 5.92
CA LEU A 45 -0.92 23.72 7.30
C LEU A 45 0.60 23.70 7.53
N ILE A 46 1.28 22.68 6.97
CA ILE A 46 2.75 22.57 7.01
C ILE A 46 3.40 23.74 6.27
N TYR A 47 2.83 24.17 5.14
CA TYR A 47 3.32 25.31 4.39
C TYR A 47 3.27 26.61 5.21
N LEU A 48 2.13 26.89 5.86
CA LEU A 48 1.98 28.06 6.72
C LEU A 48 2.96 28.06 7.90
N MET A 49 3.19 26.91 8.51
CA MET A 49 4.21 26.78 9.58
C MET A 49 5.63 26.96 9.05
N ALA A 50 5.94 26.41 7.86
CA ALA A 50 7.25 26.54 7.24
C ALA A 50 7.59 27.99 6.88
N GLU A 51 6.61 28.78 6.45
CA GLU A 51 6.79 30.23 6.26
C GLU A 51 6.95 30.97 7.60
N ALA A 52 6.20 30.58 8.64
CA ALA A 52 6.26 31.24 9.96
C ALA A 52 7.60 31.01 10.69
N ASP A 53 8.16 29.82 10.60
CA ASP A 53 9.43 29.44 11.25
C ASP A 53 10.67 29.64 10.36
N ASP A 54 10.51 30.27 9.18
CA ASP A 54 11.57 30.45 8.16
C ASP A 54 12.30 29.14 7.79
N ALA A 55 11.52 28.05 7.76
CA ALA A 55 12.00 26.67 7.61
C ALA A 55 11.38 25.97 6.38
N PRO A 56 11.71 26.43 5.15
CA PRO A 56 11.11 25.90 3.91
C PRO A 56 11.42 24.40 3.68
N GLY A 57 12.47 23.87 4.31
CA GLY A 57 12.84 22.46 4.24
C GLY A 57 11.78 21.48 4.80
N MET A 58 10.85 21.95 5.64
CA MET A 58 9.77 21.10 6.17
C MET A 58 8.85 20.54 5.08
N ILE A 59 8.66 21.28 3.99
CA ILE A 59 7.83 20.85 2.86
C ILE A 59 8.45 19.61 2.18
N ILE A 60 9.78 19.56 2.07
CA ILE A 60 10.51 18.43 1.46
C ILE A 60 10.31 17.14 2.27
N ILE A 61 10.27 17.25 3.61
CA ILE A 61 9.99 16.12 4.50
C ILE A 61 8.57 15.60 4.23
N GLY A 62 7.57 16.48 4.15
CA GLY A 62 6.20 16.12 3.81
C GLY A 62 6.09 15.43 2.44
N MET A 63 6.78 15.95 1.42
CA MET A 63 6.83 15.36 0.09
C MET A 63 7.46 13.95 0.10
N THR A 64 8.52 13.75 0.89
CA THR A 64 9.18 12.44 1.01
C THR A 64 8.24 11.38 1.57
N ILE A 65 7.41 11.74 2.55
CA ILE A 65 6.42 10.84 3.15
C ILE A 65 5.32 10.48 2.15
N ILE A 66 4.80 11.46 1.41
CA ILE A 66 3.80 11.24 0.35
C ILE A 66 4.36 10.32 -0.74
N PHE A 67 5.60 10.55 -1.17
CA PHE A 67 6.27 9.70 -2.14
C PHE A 67 6.43 8.26 -1.63
N GLY A 68 6.85 8.07 -0.37
CA GLY A 68 6.94 6.75 0.25
C GLY A 68 5.58 6.02 0.26
N CYS A 69 4.49 6.73 0.59
CA CYS A 69 3.14 6.18 0.55
C CYS A 69 2.73 5.76 -0.87
N MET A 70 3.09 6.58 -1.88
CA MET A 70 2.81 6.28 -3.28
C MET A 70 3.55 5.02 -3.74
N VAL A 71 4.84 4.88 -3.42
CA VAL A 71 5.64 3.69 -3.76
C VAL A 71 5.01 2.43 -3.16
N ILE A 72 4.63 2.47 -1.88
CA ILE A 72 3.97 1.33 -1.20
C ILE A 72 2.63 1.00 -1.87
N ALA A 73 1.81 2.02 -2.18
CA ALA A 73 0.51 1.82 -2.80
C ALA A 73 0.62 1.20 -4.20
N VAL A 74 1.56 1.68 -5.02
CA VAL A 74 1.83 1.15 -6.37
C VAL A 74 2.32 -0.29 -6.27
N PHE A 75 3.30 -0.56 -5.40
CA PHE A 75 3.83 -1.91 -5.21
C PHE A 75 2.75 -2.90 -4.75
N ALA A 76 1.93 -2.52 -3.76
CA ALA A 76 0.81 -3.32 -3.31
C ALA A 76 -0.22 -3.55 -4.42
N ALA A 77 -0.50 -2.55 -5.27
CA ALA A 77 -1.40 -2.69 -6.40
C ALA A 77 -0.87 -3.66 -7.47
N VAL A 78 0.43 -3.60 -7.77
CA VAL A 78 1.09 -4.52 -8.71
C VAL A 78 1.02 -5.94 -8.17
N LEU A 79 1.42 -6.16 -6.92
CA LEU A 79 1.33 -7.48 -6.28
C LEU A 79 -0.10 -8.00 -6.24
N GLN A 80 -1.08 -7.15 -5.90
CA GLN A 80 -2.49 -7.53 -5.88
C GLN A 80 -2.92 -8.08 -7.25
N LYS A 81 -2.56 -7.40 -8.35
CA LYS A 81 -2.93 -7.82 -9.70
C LYS A 81 -2.21 -9.09 -10.16
N LEU A 82 -0.92 -9.23 -9.85
CA LEU A 82 -0.16 -10.43 -10.16
C LEU A 82 -0.73 -11.66 -9.43
N LEU A 83 -1.08 -11.50 -8.15
CA LEU A 83 -1.61 -12.59 -7.34
C LEU A 83 -3.01 -13.01 -7.81
N GLN A 84 -3.87 -12.05 -8.17
CA GLN A 84 -5.18 -12.35 -8.77
C GLN A 84 -5.05 -13.13 -10.07
N ASN A 85 -4.12 -12.74 -10.95
CA ASN A 85 -3.88 -13.48 -12.19
C ASN A 85 -3.37 -14.90 -11.92
N ALA A 86 -2.45 -15.07 -10.96
CA ALA A 86 -1.94 -16.38 -10.58
C ALA A 86 -3.03 -17.29 -9.98
N ILE A 87 -3.95 -16.74 -9.19
CA ILE A 87 -5.11 -17.47 -8.66
C ILE A 87 -6.03 -17.93 -9.79
N ALA A 88 -6.32 -17.06 -10.76
CA ALA A 88 -7.16 -17.41 -11.91
C ALA A 88 -6.55 -18.56 -12.73
N ILE A 89 -5.25 -18.51 -13.03
CA ILE A 89 -4.54 -19.58 -13.75
C ILE A 89 -4.57 -20.89 -12.97
N LYS A 90 -4.33 -20.85 -11.65
CA LYS A 90 -4.40 -22.05 -10.80
C LYS A 90 -5.81 -22.65 -10.80
N SER A 91 -6.84 -21.81 -10.68
CA SER A 91 -8.23 -22.26 -10.71
C SER A 91 -8.63 -22.89 -12.04
N GLU A 92 -8.12 -22.38 -13.17
CA GLU A 92 -8.38 -22.96 -14.49
C GLU A 92 -7.69 -24.33 -14.63
N ASN A 93 -6.44 -24.43 -14.20
CA ASN A 93 -5.71 -25.71 -14.18
C ASN A 93 -6.42 -26.78 -13.33
N ASP A 94 -6.91 -26.41 -12.15
CA ASP A 94 -7.63 -27.34 -11.25
C ASP A 94 -9.00 -27.78 -11.81
N LEU A 95 -9.60 -27.03 -12.75
CA LEU A 95 -10.88 -27.37 -13.38
C LEU A 95 -10.74 -28.25 -14.64
N THR A 96 -9.54 -28.35 -15.21
CA THR A 96 -9.31 -29.04 -16.49
C THR A 96 -8.64 -30.41 -16.33
N ILE A 97 -8.15 -30.74 -15.12
CA ILE A 97 -7.53 -32.03 -14.78
C ILE A 97 -8.53 -32.93 -14.05
#